data_AF-A0A6A4QFD6-F1
#
_entry.id   AF-A0A6A4QFD6-F1
#
_cell.length_a   1.000
_cell.length_b   1.000
_cell.length_c   1.000
_cell.angle_alpha   90.00
_cell.angle_beta   90.00
_cell.angle_gamma   90.00
#
_symmetry.space_group_name_H-M   'P 1'
#
loop_
_entity.id
_entity.type
_entity.pdbx_description
1 polymer ?
#
loop_
_entity_poly.entity_id
_entity_poly.type
_entity_poly.pdbx_seq_one_letter_code
_entity_poly.pdbx_strand_id
1 'polypeptide(L)'
;MWHNTEVLRKMGKYTGISSECAIPVDSGVDLPIAKRPPIMAQVIIGTPGTIKKWMTFKKLGVARLKILVFDEADQMLAEVLLFSATFNDIVKNFVSRTVKADHNKLFVKKEELSLDAVKQYKVRCPDELSKIEVIKDYMFEIGENVGQTIIFVRTRESAKMLHKALVDLGYEVTSIQGALDHEERDKIVKEFKDGLTQVLISTDVLARGFDQQQINLVINYDLPLKHTPEHTREREPDYEVYLHRVGRAGRFGCKGAVFNLICGEKDERLMSKIENHFGTNVAEVRENSVEDYKGALKEAGLLMM
;
A
#
# COMPACT_ATOMS: atom_id res chain seq x y z
N MET A 1 -5.18 14.22 -7.83
CA MET A 1 -5.68 15.63 -7.79
C MET A 1 -6.71 15.98 -8.88
N TRP A 2 -6.56 15.50 -10.12
CA TRP A 2 -7.58 15.68 -11.19
C TRP A 2 -8.92 15.02 -10.86
N HIS A 3 -8.89 13.84 -10.25
CA HIS A 3 -10.08 13.13 -9.76
C HIS A 3 -10.89 13.97 -8.76
N ASN A 4 -10.23 14.57 -7.76
CA ASN A 4 -10.87 15.43 -6.76
C ASN A 4 -11.54 16.66 -7.40
N THR A 5 -10.93 17.21 -8.46
CA THR A 5 -11.48 18.36 -9.20
C THR A 5 -12.75 17.97 -9.97
N GLU A 6 -12.77 16.78 -10.60
CA GLU A 6 -13.94 16.28 -11.33
C GLU A 6 -15.10 15.96 -10.39
N VAL A 7 -14.81 15.34 -9.24
CA VAL A 7 -15.78 15.04 -8.19
C VAL A 7 -16.40 16.33 -7.65
N LEU A 8 -15.58 17.34 -7.30
CA LEU A 8 -16.11 18.62 -6.83
C LEU A 8 -16.95 19.35 -7.88
N ARG A 9 -16.54 19.31 -9.16
CA ARG A 9 -17.32 19.91 -10.24
C ARG A 9 -18.66 19.21 -10.43
N LYS A 10 -18.73 17.88 -10.22
CA LYS A 10 -19.98 17.11 -10.21
C LYS A 10 -20.85 17.44 -9.00
N MET A 11 -20.26 17.61 -7.81
CA MET A 11 -20.98 17.97 -6.58
C MET A 11 -21.50 19.42 -6.62
N GLY A 12 -20.72 20.35 -7.17
CA GLY A 12 -21.09 21.78 -7.28
C GLY A 12 -22.30 22.02 -8.17
N LYS A 13 -22.54 21.17 -9.18
CA LYS A 13 -23.72 21.25 -10.06
C LYS A 13 -25.06 21.17 -9.31
N TYR A 14 -25.10 20.50 -8.17
CA TYR A 14 -26.35 20.21 -7.44
C TYR A 14 -26.46 20.92 -6.08
N THR A 15 -25.38 21.56 -5.62
CA THR A 15 -25.28 22.12 -4.25
C THR A 15 -25.12 23.65 -4.22
N GLY A 16 -24.88 24.30 -5.37
CA GLY A 16 -24.62 25.75 -5.44
C GLY A 16 -23.27 26.18 -4.84
N ILE A 17 -22.45 25.23 -4.42
CA ILE A 17 -21.11 25.45 -3.88
C ILE A 17 -20.16 25.71 -5.05
N SER A 18 -19.47 26.84 -5.06
CA SER A 18 -18.42 27.10 -6.05
C SER A 18 -17.07 26.64 -5.52
N SER A 19 -16.29 26.03 -6.42
CA SER A 19 -15.00 25.43 -6.10
C SER A 19 -13.94 25.82 -7.11
N GLU A 20 -12.69 25.99 -6.67
CA GLU A 20 -11.57 26.39 -7.53
C GLU A 20 -10.30 25.59 -7.21
N CYS A 21 -9.48 25.33 -8.24
CA CYS A 21 -8.29 24.50 -8.12
C CYS A 21 -7.01 25.34 -8.24
N ALA A 22 -6.13 25.26 -7.24
CA ALA A 22 -4.83 25.92 -7.16
C ALA A 22 -3.71 24.92 -7.44
N ILE A 23 -3.55 24.54 -8.71
CA ILE A 23 -2.50 23.65 -9.19
C ILE A 23 -1.43 24.43 -9.99
N PRO A 24 -0.16 23.99 -9.99
CA PRO A 24 0.82 24.47 -10.95
C PRO A 24 0.37 24.03 -12.35
N VAL A 25 0.15 24.98 -13.24
CA VAL A 25 -0.19 24.71 -14.64
C VAL A 25 1.08 24.91 -15.47
N ASP A 26 1.58 23.85 -16.11
CA ASP A 26 2.82 23.88 -16.91
C ASP A 26 2.65 24.44 -18.33
N SER A 27 1.47 24.97 -18.67
CA SER A 27 1.22 25.56 -19.97
C SER A 27 1.45 27.07 -19.93
N GLY A 28 2.41 27.56 -20.72
CA GLY A 28 2.79 28.98 -20.92
C GLY A 28 1.70 29.89 -21.51
N VAL A 29 0.44 29.64 -21.18
CA VAL A 29 -0.73 30.43 -21.55
C VAL A 29 -1.53 30.67 -20.27
N ASP A 30 -1.04 31.53 -19.37
CA ASP A 30 -1.92 32.14 -18.38
C ASP A 30 -1.33 33.40 -17.72
N LEU A 31 -2.26 34.26 -17.28
CA LEU A 31 -1.97 35.52 -16.61
C LEU A 31 -1.07 35.30 -15.38
N PRO A 32 -0.02 36.12 -15.18
CA PRO A 32 0.77 36.12 -13.95
C PRO A 32 -0.15 36.16 -12.73
N ILE A 33 0.15 35.40 -11.67
CA ILE A 33 -0.69 35.32 -10.44
C ILE A 33 -1.04 36.71 -9.90
N ALA A 34 -0.14 37.69 -10.07
CA ALA A 34 -0.36 39.10 -9.74
C ALA A 34 -1.57 39.74 -10.46
N LYS A 35 -1.85 39.36 -11.70
CA LYS A 35 -2.95 39.86 -12.53
C LYS A 35 -4.26 39.07 -12.38
N ARG A 36 -4.28 37.98 -11.61
CA ARG A 36 -5.50 37.20 -11.34
C ARG A 36 -6.52 38.01 -10.53
N PRO A 37 -7.83 37.90 -10.79
CA PRO A 37 -8.85 38.43 -9.88
C PRO A 37 -8.83 37.73 -8.51
N PRO A 38 -9.43 38.33 -7.46
CA PRO A 38 -9.59 37.68 -6.16
C PRO A 38 -10.42 36.39 -6.26
N ILE A 39 -10.03 35.39 -5.48
CA ILE A 39 -10.73 34.10 -5.41
C ILE A 39 -11.99 34.26 -4.55
N MET A 40 -13.14 33.97 -5.15
CA MET A 40 -14.46 34.06 -4.49
C MET A 40 -15.06 32.68 -4.21
N ALA A 41 -14.37 31.60 -4.58
CA ALA A 41 -14.84 30.23 -4.41
C ALA A 41 -14.94 29.84 -2.92
N GLN A 42 -15.98 29.07 -2.56
CA GLN A 42 -16.18 28.59 -1.19
C GLN A 42 -15.27 27.40 -0.85
N VAL A 43 -14.92 26.57 -1.84
CA VAL A 43 -14.04 25.42 -1.69
C VAL A 43 -12.81 25.58 -2.56
N ILE A 44 -11.63 25.43 -1.99
CA ILE A 44 -10.36 25.52 -2.72
C ILE A 44 -9.57 24.25 -2.49
N ILE A 45 -9.11 23.63 -3.59
CA ILE A 45 -8.21 22.48 -3.55
C ILE A 45 -6.93 22.88 -4.28
N GLY A 46 -5.76 22.52 -3.78
CA GLY A 46 -4.53 22.78 -4.51
C GLY A 46 -3.28 22.32 -3.79
N THR A 47 -2.15 22.47 -4.47
CA THR A 47 -0.85 22.15 -3.89
C THR A 47 -0.42 23.27 -2.92
N PRO A 48 0.31 22.95 -1.82
CA PRO A 48 0.71 23.94 -0.83
C PRO A 48 1.46 25.13 -1.43
N GLY A 49 2.34 24.88 -2.39
CA GLY A 49 3.13 25.92 -3.06
C GLY A 49 2.26 26.94 -3.82
N THR A 50 1.20 26.48 -4.48
CA THR A 50 0.32 27.34 -5.27
C THR A 50 -0.65 28.11 -4.38
N ILE A 51 -1.22 27.46 -3.37
CA ILE A 51 -2.07 28.11 -2.36
C ILE A 51 -1.27 29.20 -1.62
N LYS A 52 -0.03 28.92 -1.22
CA LYS A 52 0.86 29.90 -0.60
C LYS A 52 1.10 31.11 -1.51
N LYS A 53 1.34 30.90 -2.80
CA LYS A 53 1.47 32.02 -3.78
C LYS A 53 0.17 32.84 -3.82
N TRP A 54 -1.00 32.23 -3.88
CA TRP A 54 -2.28 32.96 -3.92
C TRP A 54 -2.52 33.79 -2.66
N MET A 55 -2.11 33.30 -1.49
CA MET A 55 -2.15 34.04 -0.23
C MET A 55 -1.16 35.22 -0.25
N THR A 56 0.10 34.99 -0.64
CA THR A 56 1.14 36.02 -0.72
C THR A 56 0.75 37.17 -1.66
N PHE A 57 0.15 36.86 -2.81
CA PHE A 57 -0.35 37.86 -3.76
C PHE A 57 -1.73 38.43 -3.39
N LYS A 58 -2.24 38.14 -2.18
CA LYS A 58 -3.54 38.59 -1.65
C LYS A 58 -4.73 38.28 -2.58
N LYS A 59 -4.64 37.18 -3.34
CA LYS A 59 -5.73 36.68 -4.19
C LYS A 59 -6.68 35.79 -3.40
N LEU A 60 -6.14 35.08 -2.41
CA LEU A 60 -6.91 34.23 -1.51
C LEU A 60 -6.91 34.79 -0.08
N GLY A 61 -8.08 35.19 0.40
CA GLY A 61 -8.29 35.58 1.80
C GLY A 61 -8.64 34.36 2.67
N VAL A 62 -7.84 34.10 3.70
CA VAL A 62 -8.05 32.95 4.63
C VAL A 62 -8.65 33.35 5.97
N ALA A 63 -8.96 34.63 6.18
CA ALA A 63 -9.48 35.15 7.46
C ALA A 63 -10.82 34.54 7.90
N ARG A 64 -11.59 33.96 6.96
CA ARG A 64 -12.88 33.29 7.24
C ARG A 64 -12.83 31.79 6.98
N LEU A 65 -11.64 31.20 6.91
CA LEU A 65 -11.48 29.76 6.70
C LEU A 65 -12.09 28.99 7.87
N LYS A 66 -13.06 28.12 7.58
CA LYS A 66 -13.73 27.30 8.60
C LYS A 66 -13.18 25.88 8.66
N ILE A 67 -12.74 25.35 7.52
CA ILE A 67 -12.31 23.95 7.36
C ILE A 67 -11.07 23.96 6.48
N LEU A 68 -10.01 23.31 6.95
CA LEU A 68 -8.78 23.06 6.21
C LEU A 68 -8.52 21.55 6.22
N VAL A 69 -8.31 20.97 5.03
CA VAL A 69 -8.09 19.54 4.86
C VAL A 69 -6.74 19.35 4.18
N PHE A 70 -5.90 18.51 4.78
CA PHE A 70 -4.67 18.01 4.16
C PHE A 70 -4.91 16.55 3.78
N ASP A 71 -4.86 16.29 2.49
CA ASP A 71 -4.90 14.94 1.94
C ASP A 71 -3.48 14.36 1.93
N GLU A 72 -3.31 13.06 2.18
CA GLU A 72 -1.98 12.40 2.24
C GLU A 72 -0.94 13.15 3.10
N ALA A 73 -1.37 13.60 4.28
CA ALA A 73 -0.58 14.44 5.19
C ALA A 73 0.76 13.81 5.60
N ASP A 74 0.88 12.48 5.55
CA ASP A 74 2.10 11.71 5.79
C ASP A 74 3.20 11.95 4.72
N GLN A 75 2.82 12.29 3.49
CA GLN A 75 3.76 12.67 2.42
C GLN A 75 4.07 14.18 2.38
N MET A 76 3.26 15.02 3.05
CA MET A 76 3.27 16.48 2.90
C MET A 76 3.84 17.27 4.09
N LEU A 77 4.42 16.61 5.10
CA LEU A 77 4.69 17.20 6.42
C LEU A 77 5.51 18.51 6.43
N ALA A 78 4.79 19.64 6.52
CA ALA A 78 5.00 20.71 7.49
C ALA A 78 3.67 21.47 7.78
N GLU A 79 3.23 21.39 9.05
CA GLU A 79 2.21 22.16 9.80
C GLU A 79 0.69 21.80 9.77
N VAL A 80 0.28 21.16 10.89
CA VAL A 80 -1.01 21.09 11.64
C VAL A 80 -2.34 20.70 10.95
N LEU A 81 -2.52 19.39 10.74
CA LEU A 81 -3.61 18.53 11.24
C LEU A 81 -3.13 17.12 10.88
N LEU A 82 -2.73 16.33 11.88
CA LEU A 82 -1.93 15.13 11.63
C LEU A 82 -2.84 13.90 11.57
N PHE A 83 -3.19 13.50 10.35
CA PHE A 83 -3.79 12.19 10.09
C PHE A 83 -2.65 11.21 9.80
N SER A 84 -2.48 10.23 10.68
CA SER A 84 -1.54 9.14 10.45
C SER A 84 -2.26 7.82 10.51
N ALA A 85 -2.09 6.99 9.48
CA ALA A 85 -2.58 5.62 9.47
C ALA A 85 -1.91 4.78 10.58
N THR A 86 -0.71 5.18 11.03
CA THR A 86 0.03 4.51 12.12
C THR A 86 0.54 5.52 13.15
N PHE A 87 0.34 5.24 14.44
CA PHE A 87 0.72 6.14 15.53
C PHE A 87 1.96 5.60 16.27
N ASN A 88 3.04 5.40 15.52
CA ASN A 88 4.31 4.91 16.05
C ASN A 88 5.07 6.01 16.83
N ASP A 89 6.15 5.64 17.50
CA ASP A 89 6.87 6.56 18.39
C ASP A 89 7.54 7.73 17.64
N ILE A 90 7.81 7.57 16.35
CA ILE A 90 8.30 8.66 15.48
C ILE A 90 7.21 9.73 15.34
N VAL A 91 5.98 9.32 15.03
CA VAL A 91 4.82 10.20 14.92
C VAL A 91 4.49 10.84 16.28
N LYS A 92 4.54 10.09 17.38
CA LYS A 92 4.33 10.65 18.73
C LYS A 92 5.35 11.73 19.09
N ASN A 93 6.63 11.47 18.83
CA ASN A 93 7.72 12.40 19.12
C ASN A 93 7.65 13.64 18.23
N PHE A 94 7.14 13.50 17.01
CA PHE A 94 6.90 14.63 16.13
C PHE A 94 5.71 15.48 16.61
N VAL A 95 4.57 14.84 16.92
CA VAL A 95 3.37 15.52 17.43
C VAL A 95 3.67 16.27 18.73
N SER A 96 4.44 15.69 19.65
CA SER A 96 4.78 16.31 20.94
C SER A 96 5.69 17.53 20.80
N ARG A 97 6.49 17.62 19.74
CA ARG A 97 7.38 18.76 19.48
C ARG A 97 6.70 19.88 18.70
N THR A 98 5.73 19.54 17.84
CA THR A 98 5.17 20.48 16.85
C THR A 98 3.78 20.99 17.22
N VAL A 99 3.00 20.25 18.01
CA VAL A 99 1.62 20.61 18.36
C VAL A 99 1.56 21.10 19.81
N LYS A 100 0.92 22.25 20.06
CA LYS A 100 0.70 22.79 21.41
C LYS A 100 -0.03 21.77 22.29
N ALA A 101 0.23 21.84 23.61
CA ALA A 101 -0.22 20.86 24.59
C ALA A 101 -1.74 20.59 24.60
N ASP A 102 -2.55 21.54 24.14
CA ASP A 102 -4.01 21.49 24.16
C ASP A 102 -4.59 21.20 22.76
N HIS A 103 -4.53 19.94 22.32
CA HIS A 103 -5.10 19.49 21.06
C HIS A 103 -6.06 18.32 21.27
N ASN A 104 -7.17 18.33 20.53
CA ASN A 104 -8.12 17.24 20.52
C ASN A 104 -7.51 16.03 19.80
N LYS A 105 -7.43 14.90 20.50
CA LYS A 105 -6.96 13.62 19.94
C LYS A 105 -8.18 12.76 19.65
N LEU A 106 -8.36 12.39 18.39
CA LEU A 106 -9.42 11.49 17.98
C LEU A 106 -8.75 10.22 17.43
N PHE A 107 -8.65 9.21 18.28
CA PHE A 107 -8.15 7.90 17.89
C PHE A 107 -9.35 7.09 17.40
N VAL A 108 -9.38 6.81 16.10
CA VAL A 108 -10.17 5.68 15.63
C VAL A 108 -9.43 4.45 16.17
N LYS A 109 -10.11 3.62 16.97
CA LYS A 109 -9.56 2.30 17.31
C LYS A 109 -9.19 1.67 15.98
N LYS A 110 -7.94 1.23 15.82
CA LYS A 110 -7.58 0.39 14.66
C LYS A 110 -8.70 -0.63 14.56
N GLU A 111 -9.41 -0.68 13.44
CA GLU A 111 -10.01 -1.95 13.07
C GLU A 111 -8.82 -2.88 13.07
N GLU A 112 -8.72 -3.70 14.12
CA GLU A 112 -7.72 -4.73 14.16
C GLU A 112 -8.04 -5.57 12.94
N LEU A 113 -7.22 -5.42 11.89
CA LEU A 113 -7.08 -6.44 10.88
C LEU A 113 -6.66 -7.67 11.68
N SER A 114 -7.65 -8.45 12.13
CA SER A 114 -7.38 -9.65 12.90
C SER A 114 -6.73 -10.61 11.92
N LEU A 115 -5.51 -11.00 12.26
CA LEU A 115 -4.77 -12.04 11.57
C LEU A 115 -5.51 -13.38 11.60
N ASP A 116 -6.50 -13.53 12.49
CA ASP A 116 -7.32 -14.75 12.64
C ASP A 116 -8.29 -14.95 11.47
N ALA A 117 -8.64 -13.88 10.75
CA ALA A 117 -9.54 -13.95 9.60
C ALA A 117 -8.85 -14.52 8.34
N VAL A 118 -7.51 -14.50 8.29
CA VAL A 118 -6.74 -14.88 7.10
C VAL A 118 -5.88 -16.11 7.41
N LYS A 119 -5.94 -17.13 6.55
CA LYS A 119 -5.09 -18.31 6.69
C LYS A 119 -3.67 -17.98 6.27
N GLN A 120 -2.73 -18.22 7.17
CA GLN A 120 -1.32 -17.87 6.99
C GLN A 120 -0.47 -19.14 7.06
N TYR A 121 0.45 -19.26 6.11
CA TYR A 121 1.36 -20.38 5.98
C TYR A 121 2.80 -19.89 5.85
N LYS A 122 3.76 -20.69 6.33
CA LYS A 122 5.19 -20.50 6.10
C LYS A 122 5.75 -21.70 5.36
N VAL A 123 6.59 -21.45 4.36
CA VAL A 123 7.24 -22.46 3.54
C VAL A 123 8.75 -22.25 3.65
N ARG A 124 9.47 -23.29 4.09
CA ARG A 124 10.93 -23.27 4.08
C ARG A 124 11.44 -23.65 2.69
N CYS A 125 12.19 -22.75 2.10
CA CYS A 125 12.84 -22.91 0.80
C CYS A 125 14.36 -23.07 1.05
N PRO A 126 15.04 -24.06 0.45
CA PRO A 126 16.48 -24.25 0.56
C PRO A 126 17.27 -23.06 0.02
N ASP A 127 16.81 -22.48 -1.09
CA ASP A 127 17.44 -21.34 -1.74
C ASP A 127 16.42 -20.44 -2.46
N GLU A 128 16.92 -19.35 -3.05
CA GLU A 128 16.11 -18.36 -3.76
C GLU A 128 15.50 -18.89 -5.08
N LEU A 129 16.13 -19.86 -5.74
CA LEU A 129 15.54 -20.49 -6.91
C LEU A 129 14.36 -21.37 -6.50
N SER A 130 14.48 -22.10 -5.39
CA SER A 130 13.38 -22.92 -4.86
C SER A 130 12.15 -22.08 -4.49
N LYS A 131 12.32 -20.81 -4.08
CA LYS A 131 11.17 -19.89 -3.90
C LYS A 131 10.35 -19.70 -5.18
N ILE A 132 11.02 -19.62 -6.33
CA ILE A 132 10.36 -19.45 -7.63
C ILE A 132 9.65 -20.76 -8.00
N GLU A 133 10.29 -21.91 -7.78
CA GLU A 133 9.71 -23.24 -8.00
C GLU A 133 8.46 -23.45 -7.13
N VAL A 134 8.51 -23.07 -5.84
CA VAL A 134 7.36 -23.12 -4.94
C VAL A 134 6.16 -22.34 -5.48
N ILE A 135 6.38 -21.12 -5.96
CA ILE A 135 5.30 -20.29 -6.51
C ILE A 135 4.70 -20.94 -7.75
N LYS A 136 5.55 -21.41 -8.67
CA LYS A 136 5.13 -22.03 -9.92
C LYS A 136 4.39 -23.34 -9.68
N ASP A 137 5.08 -24.32 -9.09
CA ASP A 137 4.67 -25.73 -9.08
C ASP A 137 3.59 -26.01 -8.04
N TYR A 138 3.53 -25.21 -6.97
CA TYR A 138 2.63 -25.48 -5.85
C TYR A 138 1.55 -24.43 -5.63
N MET A 139 1.80 -23.17 -5.97
CA MET A 139 0.77 -22.13 -5.80
C MET A 139 -0.06 -21.95 -7.07
N PHE A 140 0.58 -21.86 -8.23
CA PHE A 140 -0.12 -21.62 -9.49
C PHE A 140 -0.60 -22.90 -10.19
N GLU A 141 0.22 -23.96 -10.24
CA GLU A 141 -0.21 -25.23 -10.89
C GLU A 141 -1.29 -25.98 -10.08
N ILE A 142 -1.22 -25.96 -8.74
CA ILE A 142 -2.22 -26.65 -7.89
C ILE A 142 -3.49 -25.81 -7.72
N GLY A 143 -3.37 -24.48 -7.72
CA GLY A 143 -4.49 -23.59 -7.51
C GLY A 143 -5.32 -23.39 -8.77
N GLU A 144 -6.23 -24.32 -9.06
CA GLU A 144 -7.13 -24.24 -10.23
C GLU A 144 -8.01 -22.98 -10.29
N ASN A 145 -8.14 -22.24 -9.17
CA ASN A 145 -8.89 -20.98 -9.06
C ASN A 145 -8.11 -19.91 -8.27
N VAL A 146 -6.78 -19.85 -8.40
CA VAL A 146 -6.06 -18.68 -7.87
C VAL A 146 -6.50 -17.47 -8.70
N GLY A 147 -7.33 -16.62 -8.10
CA GLY A 147 -7.71 -15.34 -8.71
C GLY A 147 -6.51 -14.39 -8.74
N GLN A 148 -6.72 -13.16 -8.30
CA GLN A 148 -5.64 -12.19 -8.25
C GLN A 148 -4.63 -12.53 -7.14
N THR A 149 -3.35 -12.50 -7.50
CA THR A 149 -2.22 -12.74 -6.60
C THR A 149 -1.33 -11.51 -6.51
N ILE A 150 -0.90 -11.18 -5.30
CA ILE A 150 0.16 -10.18 -5.09
C ILE A 150 1.40 -10.83 -4.48
N ILE A 151 2.56 -10.50 -5.03
CA ILE A 151 3.86 -10.99 -4.57
C ILE A 151 4.68 -9.81 -4.09
N PHE A 152 5.04 -9.83 -2.81
CA PHE A 152 5.86 -8.80 -2.19
C PHE A 152 7.33 -9.22 -2.16
N VAL A 153 8.16 -8.38 -2.77
CA VAL A 153 9.62 -8.55 -2.88
C VAL A 153 10.33 -7.37 -2.24
N ARG A 154 11.54 -7.60 -1.74
CA ARG A 154 12.33 -6.57 -1.06
C ARG A 154 13.07 -5.66 -2.04
N THR A 155 13.71 -6.25 -3.04
CA THR A 155 14.62 -5.54 -3.96
C THR A 155 14.03 -5.45 -5.36
N ARG A 156 14.52 -4.48 -6.13
CA ARG A 156 14.11 -4.29 -7.53
C ARG A 156 14.67 -5.40 -8.41
N GLU A 157 15.84 -5.91 -8.05
CA GLU A 157 16.53 -7.00 -8.72
C GLU A 157 15.70 -8.28 -8.59
N SER A 158 15.26 -8.64 -7.38
CA SER A 158 14.36 -9.78 -7.15
C SER A 158 13.03 -9.60 -7.89
N ALA A 159 12.48 -8.38 -7.91
CA ALA A 159 11.26 -8.08 -8.68
C ALA A 159 11.44 -8.38 -10.18
N LYS A 160 12.56 -7.94 -10.78
CA LYS A 160 12.85 -8.17 -12.21
C LYS A 160 13.10 -9.63 -12.52
N MET A 161 13.86 -10.32 -11.66
CA MET A 161 14.14 -11.75 -11.83
C MET A 161 12.85 -12.58 -11.76
N LEU A 162 12.02 -12.35 -10.75
CA LEU A 162 10.75 -13.05 -10.59
C LEU A 162 9.78 -12.73 -11.72
N HIS A 163 9.68 -11.46 -12.12
CA HIS A 163 8.84 -11.06 -13.25
C HIS A 163 9.24 -11.80 -14.53
N LYS A 164 10.54 -11.82 -14.86
CA LYS A 164 11.04 -12.53 -16.04
C LYS A 164 10.74 -14.03 -15.95
N ALA A 165 11.03 -14.66 -14.82
CA ALA A 165 10.80 -16.09 -14.64
C ALA A 165 9.32 -16.47 -14.85
N LEU A 166 8.39 -15.69 -14.27
CA LEU A 166 6.96 -15.97 -14.41
C LEU A 166 6.42 -15.68 -15.83
N VAL A 167 6.93 -14.64 -16.51
CA VAL A 167 6.57 -14.37 -17.90
C VAL A 167 7.09 -15.45 -18.85
N ASP A 168 8.33 -15.92 -18.64
CA ASP A 168 8.93 -17.01 -19.44
C ASP A 168 8.13 -18.33 -19.27
N LEU A 169 7.40 -18.47 -18.17
CA LEU A 169 6.49 -19.58 -17.88
C LEU A 169 5.07 -19.38 -18.43
N GLY A 170 4.77 -18.21 -19.04
CA GLY A 170 3.48 -17.91 -19.67
C GLY A 170 2.45 -17.24 -18.76
N TYR A 171 2.83 -16.78 -17.56
CA TYR A 171 1.91 -16.05 -16.68
C TYR A 171 1.78 -14.57 -17.09
N GLU A 172 0.58 -14.02 -16.96
CA GLU A 172 0.31 -12.59 -17.14
C GLU A 172 0.67 -11.82 -15.86
N VAL A 173 1.88 -11.25 -15.86
CA VAL A 173 2.48 -10.61 -14.69
C VAL A 173 2.69 -9.13 -14.94
N THR A 174 2.33 -8.31 -13.95
CA THR A 174 2.76 -6.91 -13.86
C THR A 174 3.72 -6.72 -12.69
N SER A 175 4.60 -5.72 -12.77
CA SER A 175 5.44 -5.35 -11.63
C SER A 175 5.42 -3.84 -11.44
N ILE A 176 5.23 -3.40 -10.19
CA ILE A 176 5.31 -1.99 -9.82
C ILE A 176 6.55 -1.79 -8.96
N GLN A 177 7.42 -0.90 -9.41
CA GLN A 177 8.67 -0.55 -8.74
C GLN A 177 8.71 0.96 -8.47
N GLY A 178 9.38 1.39 -7.41
CA GLY A 178 9.35 2.79 -6.95
C GLY A 178 9.98 3.85 -7.88
N ALA A 179 10.42 3.52 -9.09
CA ALA A 179 10.85 4.53 -10.09
C ALA A 179 9.98 4.57 -11.36
N LEU A 180 8.83 3.91 -11.35
CA LEU A 180 7.82 4.14 -12.38
C LEU A 180 7.21 5.52 -12.19
N ASP A 181 6.84 6.18 -13.27
CA ASP A 181 6.08 7.41 -13.19
C ASP A 181 4.65 7.15 -12.68
N HIS A 182 3.94 8.22 -12.31
CA HIS A 182 2.58 8.10 -11.78
C HIS A 182 1.57 7.57 -12.82
N GLU A 183 1.76 7.85 -14.11
CA GLU A 183 0.82 7.45 -15.16
C GLU A 183 0.93 5.96 -15.48
N GLU A 184 2.16 5.44 -15.60
CA GLU A 184 2.48 4.03 -15.74
C GLU A 184 1.98 3.25 -14.53
N ARG A 185 2.17 3.79 -13.33
CA ARG A 185 1.66 3.18 -12.10
C ARG A 185 0.14 3.04 -12.13
N ASP A 186 -0.59 4.10 -12.47
CA ASP A 186 -2.04 4.08 -12.53
C ASP A 186 -2.55 3.11 -13.61
N LYS A 187 -1.84 3.02 -14.73
CA LYS A 187 -2.13 2.05 -15.79
C LYS A 187 -1.96 0.61 -15.31
N ILE A 188 -0.83 0.26 -14.70
CA ILE A 188 -0.57 -1.10 -14.20
C ILE A 188 -1.58 -1.47 -13.11
N VAL A 189 -1.85 -0.56 -12.19
CA VAL A 189 -2.87 -0.75 -11.16
C VAL A 189 -4.22 -1.00 -11.80
N LYS A 190 -4.60 -0.23 -12.82
CA LYS A 190 -5.87 -0.43 -13.53
C LYS A 190 -5.92 -1.78 -14.25
N GLU A 191 -4.87 -2.17 -14.96
CA GLU A 191 -4.80 -3.47 -15.66
C GLU A 191 -4.95 -4.64 -14.70
N PHE A 192 -4.24 -4.59 -13.57
CA PHE A 192 -4.42 -5.57 -12.51
C PHE A 192 -5.85 -5.52 -11.98
N LYS A 193 -6.41 -4.33 -11.70
CA LYS A 193 -7.77 -4.16 -11.18
C LYS A 193 -8.88 -4.67 -12.11
N ASP A 194 -8.68 -4.53 -13.41
CA ASP A 194 -9.61 -4.97 -14.46
C ASP A 194 -9.46 -6.48 -14.75
N GLY A 195 -8.52 -7.17 -14.09
CA GLY A 195 -8.26 -8.60 -14.26
C GLY A 195 -7.48 -8.95 -15.52
N LEU A 196 -6.84 -7.96 -16.17
CA LEU A 196 -6.01 -8.17 -17.35
C LEU A 196 -4.66 -8.81 -17.02
N THR A 197 -4.23 -8.72 -15.76
CA THR A 197 -3.13 -9.53 -15.25
C THR A 197 -3.53 -10.20 -13.94
N GLN A 198 -3.07 -11.43 -13.76
CA GLN A 198 -3.41 -12.24 -12.59
C GLN A 198 -2.41 -12.05 -11.45
N VAL A 199 -1.17 -11.66 -11.77
CA VAL A 199 -0.07 -11.55 -10.81
C VAL A 199 0.49 -10.14 -10.78
N LEU A 200 0.56 -9.55 -9.59
CA LEU A 200 1.20 -8.26 -9.34
C LEU A 200 2.42 -8.43 -8.43
N ILE A 201 3.61 -8.06 -8.91
CA ILE A 201 4.84 -8.02 -8.11
C ILE A 201 5.08 -6.59 -7.61
N SER A 202 5.33 -6.41 -6.31
CA SER A 202 5.53 -5.07 -5.73
C SER A 202 6.62 -5.03 -4.66
N THR A 203 7.41 -3.94 -4.67
CA THR A 203 8.22 -3.53 -3.51
C THR A 203 7.34 -2.72 -2.54
N ASP A 204 7.44 -2.95 -1.24
CA ASP A 204 6.54 -2.47 -0.15
C ASP A 204 5.98 -1.05 -0.24
N VAL A 205 6.75 -0.14 -0.82
CA VAL A 205 6.42 1.29 -1.01
C VAL A 205 5.09 1.52 -1.73
N LEU A 206 4.68 0.59 -2.60
CA LEU A 206 3.53 0.78 -3.49
C LEU A 206 2.25 0.09 -2.99
N ALA A 207 2.38 -0.75 -1.95
CA ALA A 207 1.27 -1.40 -1.29
C ALA A 207 0.40 -0.43 -0.48
N ARG A 208 0.92 0.76 -0.15
CA ARG A 208 0.15 1.84 0.49
C ARG A 208 -0.47 2.72 -0.60
N GLY A 209 -1.80 2.84 -0.60
CA GLY A 209 -2.57 3.54 -1.65
C GLY A 209 -3.17 2.64 -2.74
N PHE A 210 -2.83 1.34 -2.79
CA PHE A 210 -3.60 0.36 -3.55
C PHE A 210 -4.91 0.10 -2.79
N ASP A 211 -5.91 0.95 -2.98
CA ASP A 211 -7.18 0.86 -2.27
C ASP A 211 -8.07 -0.25 -2.83
N GLN A 212 -8.59 -1.04 -1.88
CA GLN A 212 -9.74 -1.95 -1.96
C GLN A 212 -9.93 -2.78 -3.22
N GLN A 213 -9.16 -3.87 -3.36
CA GLN A 213 -9.62 -5.04 -4.11
C GLN A 213 -9.28 -6.35 -3.40
N GLN A 214 -10.15 -7.34 -3.61
CA GLN A 214 -10.15 -8.66 -2.99
C GLN A 214 -9.03 -9.51 -3.61
N ILE A 215 -7.86 -9.53 -2.98
CA ILE A 215 -6.77 -10.41 -3.39
C ILE A 215 -6.99 -11.77 -2.75
N ASN A 216 -6.93 -12.83 -3.55
CA ASN A 216 -7.14 -14.21 -3.08
C ASN A 216 -5.89 -14.75 -2.40
N LEU A 217 -4.73 -14.45 -2.98
CA LEU A 217 -3.44 -14.99 -2.57
C LEU A 217 -2.41 -13.87 -2.40
N VAL A 218 -1.82 -13.82 -1.21
CA VAL A 218 -0.69 -12.93 -0.92
C VAL A 218 0.55 -13.79 -0.71
N ILE A 219 1.63 -13.47 -1.42
CA ILE A 219 2.90 -14.18 -1.31
C ILE A 219 3.95 -13.18 -0.81
N ASN A 220 4.46 -13.42 0.39
CA ASN A 220 5.65 -12.74 0.89
C ASN A 220 6.88 -13.51 0.39
N TYR A 221 7.35 -13.16 -0.81
CA TYR A 221 8.60 -13.69 -1.35
C TYR A 221 9.80 -13.29 -0.48
N ASP A 222 9.75 -12.05 0.04
CA ASP A 222 10.61 -11.56 1.10
C ASP A 222 9.79 -11.07 2.28
N LEU A 223 10.17 -11.45 3.51
CA LEU A 223 9.59 -10.87 4.72
C LEU A 223 9.88 -9.36 4.81
N PRO A 224 8.91 -8.54 5.26
CA PRO A 224 9.06 -7.10 5.37
C PRO A 224 10.05 -6.73 6.47
N LEU A 225 10.95 -5.81 6.18
CA LEU A 225 12.01 -5.36 7.08
C LEU A 225 11.88 -3.87 7.34
N LYS A 226 12.17 -3.44 8.57
CA LYS A 226 12.32 -2.02 8.87
C LYS A 226 13.53 -1.47 8.12
N HIS A 227 13.40 -0.26 7.60
CA HIS A 227 14.54 0.53 7.11
C HIS A 227 15.38 0.98 8.30
N THR A 228 16.26 0.11 8.80
CA THR A 228 17.33 0.48 9.73
C THR A 228 18.61 0.78 8.95
N PRO A 229 19.38 1.82 9.33
CA PRO A 229 20.70 2.06 8.76
C PRO A 229 21.58 0.81 8.89
N GLU A 230 22.42 0.58 7.89
CA GLU A 230 23.29 -0.60 7.68
C GLU A 230 24.21 -0.99 8.85
N HIS A 231 24.23 -0.21 9.94
CA HIS A 231 25.15 -0.35 11.08
C HIS A 231 24.51 -0.90 12.36
N THR A 232 23.21 -1.22 12.38
CA THR A 232 22.61 -1.97 13.51
C THR A 232 22.63 -3.48 13.27
N ARG A 233 23.19 -4.23 14.21
CA ARG A 233 23.53 -5.67 14.11
C ARG A 233 22.35 -6.63 13.94
N GLU A 234 21.11 -6.19 14.12
CA GLU A 234 19.93 -7.03 13.95
C GLU A 234 18.91 -6.41 13.00
N ARG A 235 18.51 -7.20 11.99
CA ARG A 235 17.39 -6.86 11.12
C ARG A 235 16.10 -7.08 11.90
N GLU A 236 15.26 -6.07 11.94
CA GLU A 236 13.95 -6.10 12.58
C GLU A 236 12.84 -6.20 11.51
N PRO A 237 11.84 -7.06 11.70
CA PRO A 237 10.70 -7.10 10.80
C PRO A 237 9.86 -5.83 10.93
N ASP A 238 9.28 -5.38 9.82
CA ASP A 238 8.30 -4.31 9.83
C ASP A 238 6.91 -4.90 10.06
N TYR A 239 6.51 -4.95 11.34
CA TYR A 239 5.23 -5.49 11.77
C TYR A 239 4.03 -4.76 11.16
N GLU A 240 4.13 -3.44 10.95
CA GLU A 240 3.03 -2.67 10.36
C GLU A 240 2.86 -3.06 8.89
N VAL A 241 3.96 -3.11 8.14
CA VAL A 241 3.93 -3.56 6.74
C VAL A 241 3.43 -4.99 6.63
N TYR A 242 3.88 -5.90 7.50
CA TYR A 242 3.40 -7.28 7.53
C TYR A 242 1.88 -7.36 7.68
N LEU A 243 1.33 -6.67 8.68
CA LEU A 243 -0.10 -6.62 8.94
C LEU A 243 -0.88 -6.06 7.74
N HIS A 244 -0.34 -5.03 7.08
CA HIS A 244 -0.93 -4.47 5.87
C HIS A 244 -0.91 -5.42 4.69
N ARG A 245 0.18 -6.18 4.49
CA ARG A 245 0.29 -7.20 3.44
C ARG A 245 -0.73 -8.33 3.68
N VAL A 246 -0.81 -8.85 4.91
CA VAL A 246 -1.80 -9.88 5.28
C VAL A 246 -3.23 -9.38 5.11
N GLY A 247 -3.52 -8.14 5.53
CA GLY A 247 -4.82 -7.52 5.37
C GLY A 247 -5.25 -7.25 3.92
N ARG A 248 -4.40 -7.54 2.92
CA ARG A 248 -4.79 -7.58 1.50
C ARG A 248 -5.54 -8.84 1.13
N ALA A 249 -5.28 -9.95 1.83
CA ALA A 249 -6.05 -11.17 1.72
C ALA A 249 -7.29 -11.11 2.65
N GLY A 250 -8.42 -11.66 2.19
CA GLY A 250 -9.54 -12.02 3.07
C GLY A 250 -10.34 -10.88 3.71
N ARG A 251 -10.65 -9.80 2.98
CA ARG A 251 -11.60 -8.76 3.44
C ARG A 251 -13.06 -9.16 3.19
N PHE A 252 -13.96 -8.79 4.11
CA PHE A 252 -15.43 -8.99 4.04
C PHE A 252 -15.91 -10.45 3.99
N GLY A 253 -15.30 -11.35 4.78
CA GLY A 253 -15.74 -12.75 4.87
C GLY A 253 -15.34 -13.63 3.67
N CYS A 254 -14.53 -13.10 2.75
CA CYS A 254 -13.94 -13.87 1.66
C CYS A 254 -12.76 -14.70 2.15
N LYS A 255 -12.62 -15.90 1.58
CA LYS A 255 -11.52 -16.82 1.88
C LYS A 255 -10.26 -16.41 1.11
N GLY A 256 -9.11 -16.43 1.76
CA GLY A 256 -7.83 -16.05 1.17
C GLY A 256 -6.65 -16.57 1.98
N ALA A 257 -5.50 -16.69 1.33
CA ALA A 257 -4.28 -17.23 1.92
C ALA A 257 -3.12 -16.25 1.85
N VAL A 258 -2.25 -16.32 2.84
CA VAL A 258 -0.93 -15.68 2.83
C VAL A 258 0.13 -16.75 2.96
N PHE A 259 1.09 -16.77 2.04
CA PHE A 259 2.27 -17.63 2.14
C PHE A 259 3.52 -16.80 2.38
N ASN A 260 4.32 -17.21 3.36
CA ASN A 260 5.59 -16.60 3.72
C ASN A 260 6.72 -17.53 3.28
N LEU A 261 7.51 -17.11 2.30
CA LEU A 261 8.66 -17.88 1.84
C LEU A 261 9.87 -17.56 2.71
N ILE A 262 10.44 -18.60 3.31
CA ILE A 262 11.51 -18.50 4.29
C ILE A 262 12.76 -19.16 3.71
N CYS A 263 13.83 -18.40 3.49
CA CYS A 263 15.09 -18.94 3.00
C CYS A 263 16.22 -18.70 4.01
N GLY A 264 16.67 -19.79 4.64
CA GLY A 264 17.75 -19.82 5.62
C GLY A 264 17.40 -19.23 6.99
N GLU A 265 18.35 -19.31 7.92
CA GLU A 265 18.13 -18.98 9.34
C GLU A 265 17.70 -17.54 9.60
N LYS A 266 18.10 -16.60 8.73
CA LYS A 266 17.79 -15.18 8.92
C LYS A 266 16.28 -14.94 8.81
N ASP A 267 15.66 -15.52 7.78
CA ASP A 267 14.22 -15.41 7.57
C ASP A 267 13.45 -16.18 8.65
N GLU A 268 13.96 -17.32 9.12
CA GLU A 268 13.36 -18.05 10.25
C GLU A 268 13.29 -17.21 11.53
N ARG A 269 14.38 -16.49 11.85
CA ARG A 269 14.42 -15.57 13.00
C ARG A 269 13.44 -14.41 12.83
N LEU A 270 13.32 -13.86 11.62
CA LEU A 270 12.35 -12.80 11.33
C LEU A 270 10.91 -13.28 11.47
N MET A 271 10.60 -14.45 10.92
CA MET A 271 9.27 -15.06 11.04
C MET A 271 8.93 -15.33 12.51
N SER A 272 9.89 -15.83 13.29
CA SER A 272 9.71 -16.08 14.73
C SER A 272 9.43 -14.78 15.50
N LYS A 273 10.12 -13.68 15.16
CA LYS A 273 9.84 -12.35 15.73
C LYS A 273 8.41 -11.88 15.37
N ILE A 274 7.95 -12.12 14.14
CA ILE A 274 6.59 -11.80 13.69
C ILE A 274 5.55 -12.62 14.46
N GLU A 275 5.73 -13.95 14.56
CA GLU A 275 4.84 -14.85 15.31
C GLU A 275 4.71 -14.42 16.78
N ASN A 276 5.83 -14.12 17.43
CA ASN A 276 5.87 -13.67 18.82
C ASN A 276 5.20 -12.30 19.02
N HIS A 277 5.36 -11.37 18.07
CA HIS A 277 4.78 -10.03 18.17
C HIS A 277 3.25 -10.07 18.09
N PHE A 278 2.71 -10.91 17.20
CA PHE A 278 1.28 -11.03 17.00
C PHE A 278 0.61 -12.10 17.86
N GLY A 279 1.40 -12.95 18.55
CA GLY A 279 0.88 -14.06 19.34
C GLY A 279 0.22 -15.15 18.48
N THR A 280 0.61 -15.24 17.21
CA THR A 280 0.03 -16.16 16.21
C THR A 280 1.03 -17.23 15.82
N ASN A 281 0.58 -18.49 15.74
CA ASN A 281 1.37 -19.57 15.16
C ASN A 281 1.04 -19.69 13.66
N VAL A 282 2.03 -19.45 12.80
CA VAL A 282 1.87 -19.58 11.35
C VAL A 282 2.16 -21.02 10.97
N ALA A 283 1.16 -21.69 10.38
CA ALA A 283 1.23 -23.09 10.01
C ALA A 283 2.33 -23.33 8.96
N GLU A 284 3.08 -24.41 9.12
CA GLU A 284 4.15 -24.77 8.18
C GLU A 284 3.61 -25.68 7.07
N VAL A 285 3.92 -25.34 5.82
CA VAL A 285 3.63 -26.15 4.63
C VAL A 285 4.97 -26.64 4.08
N ARG A 286 5.10 -27.95 3.89
CA ARG A 286 6.34 -28.54 3.40
C ARG A 286 6.48 -28.27 1.91
N GLU A 287 7.65 -27.78 1.52
CA GLU A 287 7.98 -27.40 0.14
C GLU A 287 7.62 -28.48 -0.91
N ASN A 288 7.85 -29.76 -0.61
CA ASN A 288 7.66 -30.85 -1.55
C ASN A 288 6.38 -31.68 -1.32
N SER A 289 5.42 -31.16 -0.54
CA SER A 289 4.18 -31.88 -0.24
C SER A 289 3.00 -31.25 -0.98
N VAL A 290 2.70 -31.78 -2.18
CA VAL A 290 1.50 -31.42 -2.95
C VAL A 290 0.23 -31.52 -2.10
N GLU A 291 0.15 -32.51 -1.20
CA GLU A 291 -0.99 -32.68 -0.29
C GLU A 291 -1.11 -31.54 0.72
N ASP A 292 0.01 -31.06 1.29
CA ASP A 292 0.03 -29.96 2.24
C ASP A 292 -0.45 -28.66 1.57
N TYR A 293 0.01 -28.39 0.34
CA TYR A 293 -0.45 -27.23 -0.42
C TYR A 293 -1.93 -27.33 -0.81
N LYS A 294 -2.39 -28.50 -1.25
CA LYS A 294 -3.81 -28.73 -1.52
C LYS A 294 -4.65 -28.51 -0.27
N GLY A 295 -4.20 -29.01 0.88
CA GLY A 295 -4.83 -28.79 2.19
C GLY A 295 -4.91 -27.31 2.54
N ALA A 296 -3.78 -26.59 2.46
CA ALA A 296 -3.70 -25.17 2.74
C ALA A 296 -4.60 -24.32 1.83
N LEU A 297 -4.58 -24.59 0.52
CA LEU A 297 -5.42 -23.90 -0.46
C LEU A 297 -6.90 -24.24 -0.25
N LYS A 298 -7.25 -25.47 0.11
CA LYS A 298 -8.64 -25.89 0.39
C LYS A 298 -9.18 -25.24 1.66
N GLU A 299 -8.39 -25.19 2.74
CA GLU A 299 -8.73 -24.48 3.97
C GLU A 299 -8.93 -22.98 3.74
N ALA A 300 -8.09 -22.40 2.88
CA ALA A 300 -8.21 -21.02 2.43
C ALA A 300 -9.28 -20.81 1.35
N GLY A 301 -10.00 -21.85 0.93
CA GLY A 301 -11.09 -21.76 -0.05
C GLY A 301 -10.67 -21.41 -1.47
N LEU A 302 -9.40 -21.61 -1.81
CA LEU A 302 -8.81 -21.35 -3.11
C LEU A 302 -8.83 -22.58 -4.03
N LEU A 303 -9.28 -23.73 -3.51
CA LEU A 303 -9.48 -24.99 -4.24
C LEU A 303 -10.95 -25.42 -4.13
N MET A 304 -11.57 -25.86 -5.23
CA MET A 304 -12.94 -26.42 -5.18
C MET A 304 -12.97 -27.75 -4.40
N MET A 305 -14.11 -28.05 -3.79
CA MET A 305 -14.27 -29.08 -2.76
C MET A 305 -14.23 -30.50 -3.32
#